data_AF-A0A9E9FUC2-F1
#
_entry.id   AF-A0A9E9FUC2-F1
#
_cell.length_a   1.000
_cell.length_b   1.000
_cell.length_c   1.000
_cell.angle_alpha   90.00
_cell.angle_beta   90.00
_cell.angle_gamma   90.00
#
_symmetry.space_group_name_H-M   'P 1'
#
loop_
_entity.id
_entity.type
_entity.pdbx_description
1 polymer ?
#
loop_
_entity_poly.entity_id
_entity_poly.type
_entity_poly.pdbx_seq_one_letter_code
_entity_poly.pdbx_strand_id
1 'polypeptide(L)'
;MFVFIFFFILFLSFLSMCLVDYVLWWSIFVVSTFVFIFFLKNECYYGSLVSYYIVQEVSGYYFLVFSSWKFQFVIIMIKAGVAPFYFWLFGVVESLSKWYLMWFLTFQKLPYFFVMVNFYCNYFFYFLLFGVFVCYLHFFLLRGFLDMLVVFSVESFSWLLMLCFFSGDFFFYVFFYYFIMIVSLPYVYKYYFSGLSLELVLIFFNIPLSVTFLLKLLLMGEVYIVGYYYFYLLFFMVLISMGISFWFFYVSMINNIGVKFNDYFFFVFFSFMLLSYF
;
A
#
# COMPACT_ATOMS: atom_id res chain seq x y z
N MET A 1 7.96 -3.45 -23.18
CA MET A 1 6.79 -4.14 -22.60
C MET A 1 6.37 -3.52 -21.27
N PHE A 2 7.23 -3.50 -20.24
CA PHE A 2 6.95 -2.88 -18.92
C PHE A 2 6.38 -1.45 -19.01
N VAL A 3 7.02 -0.57 -19.77
CA VAL A 3 6.58 0.83 -19.94
C VAL A 3 5.19 0.93 -20.57
N PHE A 4 4.89 0.09 -21.56
CA PHE A 4 3.57 0.05 -22.19
C PHE A 4 2.49 -0.39 -21.20
N ILE A 5 2.75 -1.45 -20.45
CA ILE A 5 1.84 -1.97 -19.41
C ILE A 5 1.60 -0.91 -18.32
N PHE A 6 2.64 -0.18 -17.93
CA PHE A 6 2.55 0.93 -16.98
C PHE A 6 1.58 2.02 -17.48
N PHE A 7 1.78 2.53 -18.71
CA PHE A 7 0.87 3.54 -19.27
C PHE A 7 -0.55 3.00 -19.46
N PHE A 8 -0.68 1.73 -19.81
CA PHE A 8 -1.98 1.08 -19.97
C PHE A 8 -2.76 1.02 -18.66
N ILE A 9 -2.11 0.63 -17.53
CA ILE A 9 -2.77 0.64 -16.22
C ILE A 9 -3.11 2.06 -15.77
N LEU A 10 -2.22 3.03 -15.99
CA LEU A 10 -2.52 4.42 -15.66
C LEU A 10 -3.74 4.92 -16.44
N PHE A 11 -3.82 4.61 -17.73
CA PHE A 11 -4.98 4.94 -18.55
C PHE A 11 -6.26 4.26 -18.04
N LEU A 12 -6.21 2.97 -17.70
CA LEU A 12 -7.34 2.26 -17.09
C LEU A 12 -7.76 2.89 -15.76
N SER A 13 -6.81 3.31 -14.94
CA SER A 13 -7.08 3.96 -13.67
C SER A 13 -7.72 5.34 -13.87
N PHE A 14 -7.29 6.10 -14.88
CA PHE A 14 -7.92 7.36 -15.27
C PHE A 14 -9.36 7.14 -15.76
N LEU A 15 -9.61 6.11 -16.58
CA LEU A 15 -10.96 5.74 -17.00
C LEU A 15 -11.86 5.41 -15.80
N SER A 16 -11.33 4.72 -14.78
CA SER A 16 -12.10 4.41 -13.57
C SER A 16 -12.51 5.64 -12.76
N MET A 17 -11.75 6.74 -12.86
CA MET A 17 -12.10 8.01 -12.25
C MET A 17 -13.20 8.75 -13.03
N CYS A 18 -13.13 8.74 -14.37
CA CYS A 18 -14.05 9.51 -15.21
C CYS A 18 -15.44 8.88 -15.33
N LEU A 19 -15.52 7.55 -15.26
CA LEU A 19 -16.75 6.80 -15.51
C LEU A 19 -17.34 6.30 -14.20
N VAL A 20 -18.67 6.41 -14.03
CA VAL A 20 -19.39 5.97 -12.82
C VAL A 20 -20.39 4.85 -13.17
N ASP A 21 -19.91 3.87 -13.94
CA ASP A 21 -20.70 2.70 -14.32
C ASP A 21 -20.08 1.43 -13.72
N TYR A 22 -20.87 0.67 -12.96
CA TYR A 22 -20.41 -0.55 -12.30
C TYR A 22 -19.89 -1.61 -13.28
N VAL A 23 -20.50 -1.71 -14.47
CA VAL A 23 -20.08 -2.65 -15.51
C VAL A 23 -18.73 -2.25 -16.10
N LEU A 24 -18.51 -0.95 -16.30
CA LEU A 24 -17.22 -0.45 -16.79
C LEU A 24 -16.13 -0.67 -15.75
N TRP A 25 -16.37 -0.37 -14.48
CA TRP A 25 -15.43 -0.66 -13.40
C TRP A 25 -15.08 -2.14 -13.32
N TRP A 26 -16.08 -3.03 -13.39
CA TRP A 26 -15.83 -4.46 -13.41
C TRP A 26 -14.96 -4.87 -14.62
N SER A 27 -15.24 -4.36 -15.81
CA SER A 27 -14.45 -4.67 -17.00
C SER A 27 -13.00 -4.22 -16.87
N ILE A 28 -12.76 -3.05 -16.28
CA ILE A 28 -11.41 -2.54 -15.99
C ILE A 28 -10.68 -3.49 -15.05
N PHE A 29 -11.36 -3.97 -14.00
CA PHE A 29 -10.77 -4.91 -13.05
C PHE A 29 -10.38 -6.23 -13.71
N VAL A 30 -11.24 -6.79 -14.55
CA VAL A 30 -10.95 -8.04 -15.29
C VAL A 30 -9.77 -7.84 -16.25
N VAL A 31 -9.69 -6.71 -16.94
CA VAL A 31 -8.55 -6.43 -17.82
C VAL A 31 -7.25 -6.30 -17.00
N SER A 32 -7.28 -5.65 -15.84
CA SER A 32 -6.09 -5.52 -14.98
C SER A 32 -5.59 -6.87 -14.46
N THR A 33 -6.49 -7.80 -14.11
CA THR A 33 -6.12 -9.13 -13.59
C THR A 33 -5.47 -9.98 -14.68
N PHE A 34 -6.03 -9.99 -15.89
CA PHE A 34 -5.43 -10.71 -17.01
C PHE A 34 -4.07 -10.15 -17.40
N VAL A 35 -3.94 -8.82 -17.48
CA VAL A 35 -2.64 -8.19 -17.77
C VAL A 35 -1.61 -8.56 -16.71
N PHE A 36 -2.00 -8.62 -15.43
CA PHE A 36 -1.12 -9.05 -14.35
C PHE A 36 -0.67 -10.51 -14.48
N ILE A 37 -1.60 -11.42 -14.76
CA ILE A 37 -1.29 -12.85 -14.88
C ILE A 37 -0.38 -13.14 -16.06
N PHE A 38 -0.64 -12.52 -17.22
CA PHE A 38 0.24 -12.69 -18.39
C PHE A 38 1.64 -12.15 -18.13
N PHE A 39 1.75 -11.09 -17.34
CA PHE A 39 3.03 -10.50 -16.98
C PHE A 39 3.84 -11.39 -16.03
N LEU A 40 3.18 -12.14 -15.14
CA LEU A 40 3.85 -13.01 -14.17
C LEU A 40 4.07 -14.45 -14.61
N LYS A 41 3.50 -14.86 -15.75
CA LYS A 41 3.46 -16.26 -16.21
C LYS A 41 4.80 -17.01 -16.11
N ASN A 42 5.92 -16.32 -16.33
CA ASN A 42 7.25 -16.94 -16.40
C ASN A 42 8.04 -16.90 -15.09
N GLU A 43 7.58 -16.16 -14.08
CA GLU A 43 8.42 -15.76 -12.94
C GLU A 43 7.88 -16.27 -11.61
N CYS A 44 6.58 -16.58 -11.55
CA CYS A 44 5.91 -16.97 -10.32
C CYS A 44 5.46 -18.43 -10.36
N TYR A 45 5.34 -19.02 -9.17
CA TYR A 45 4.76 -20.36 -9.03
C TYR A 45 3.30 -20.37 -9.48
N TYR A 46 2.91 -21.41 -10.23
CA TYR A 46 1.53 -21.53 -10.71
C TYR A 46 0.50 -21.50 -9.58
N GLY A 47 0.82 -22.05 -8.40
CA GLY A 47 -0.10 -22.06 -7.25
C GLY A 47 -0.47 -20.66 -6.74
N SER A 48 0.49 -19.73 -6.68
CA SER A 48 0.24 -18.37 -6.22
C SER A 48 -0.48 -17.52 -7.29
N LEU A 49 -0.24 -17.80 -8.57
CA LEU A 49 -0.99 -17.16 -9.67
C LEU A 49 -2.45 -17.61 -9.68
N VAL A 50 -2.69 -18.90 -9.43
CA VAL A 50 -4.05 -19.43 -9.32
C VAL A 50 -4.78 -18.86 -8.11
N SER A 51 -4.12 -18.76 -6.94
CA SER A 51 -4.74 -18.15 -5.76
C SER A 51 -5.09 -16.67 -5.99
N TYR A 52 -4.18 -15.90 -6.62
CA TYR A 52 -4.46 -14.53 -7.05
C TYR A 52 -5.68 -14.48 -7.98
N TYR A 53 -5.70 -15.29 -9.04
CA TYR A 53 -6.79 -15.28 -10.02
C TYR A 53 -8.15 -15.61 -9.39
N ILE A 54 -8.21 -16.65 -8.55
CA ILE A 54 -9.46 -17.06 -7.88
C ILE A 54 -9.99 -15.92 -7.02
N VAL A 55 -9.16 -15.32 -6.15
CA VAL A 55 -9.60 -14.24 -5.27
C VAL A 55 -10.09 -13.03 -6.08
N GLN A 56 -9.38 -12.67 -7.15
CA GLN A 56 -9.69 -11.48 -7.95
C GLN A 56 -10.95 -11.63 -8.82
N GLU A 57 -11.16 -12.79 -9.46
CA GLU A 57 -12.34 -13.00 -10.30
C GLU A 57 -13.58 -13.27 -9.46
N VAL A 58 -13.48 -14.08 -8.41
CA VAL A 58 -14.61 -14.35 -7.51
C VAL A 58 -15.10 -13.06 -6.86
N SER A 59 -14.19 -12.21 -6.35
CA SER A 59 -14.56 -10.88 -5.84
C SER A 59 -15.10 -9.97 -6.94
N GLY A 60 -14.59 -10.06 -8.17
CA GLY A 60 -15.12 -9.34 -9.33
C GLY A 60 -16.57 -9.69 -9.65
N TYR A 61 -16.93 -10.97 -9.64
CA TYR A 61 -18.33 -11.38 -9.85
C TYR A 61 -19.23 -10.93 -8.71
N TYR A 62 -18.80 -11.07 -7.44
CA TYR A 62 -19.57 -10.54 -6.32
C TYR A 62 -19.78 -9.03 -6.41
N PHE A 63 -18.81 -8.28 -6.94
CA PHE A 63 -18.95 -6.84 -7.14
C PHE A 63 -20.14 -6.47 -8.04
N LEU A 64 -20.39 -7.25 -9.12
CA LEU A 64 -21.54 -7.06 -10.00
C LEU A 64 -22.86 -7.48 -9.33
N VAL A 65 -22.86 -8.60 -8.60
CA VAL A 65 -24.07 -9.10 -7.92
C VAL A 65 -24.58 -8.08 -6.90
N PHE A 66 -23.68 -7.43 -6.17
CA PHE A 66 -24.03 -6.44 -5.16
C PHE A 66 -24.11 -5.00 -5.71
N SER A 67 -24.36 -4.81 -7.01
CA SER A 67 -24.29 -3.52 -7.71
C SER A 67 -25.00 -2.33 -7.04
N SER A 68 -26.05 -2.58 -6.25
CA SER A 68 -26.88 -1.57 -5.59
C SER A 68 -26.62 -1.41 -4.07
N TRP A 69 -25.72 -2.21 -3.49
CA TRP A 69 -25.54 -2.30 -2.05
C TRP A 69 -24.20 -1.69 -1.60
N LYS A 70 -24.20 -1.11 -0.40
CA LYS A 70 -22.96 -0.65 0.27
C LYS A 70 -21.92 -1.76 0.46
N PHE A 71 -22.32 -3.03 0.35
CA PHE A 71 -21.41 -4.18 0.38
C PHE A 71 -20.38 -4.19 -0.75
N GLN A 72 -20.58 -3.44 -1.84
CA GLN A 72 -19.57 -3.28 -2.90
C GLN A 72 -18.23 -2.78 -2.36
N PHE A 73 -18.26 -1.84 -1.40
CA PHE A 73 -17.05 -1.33 -0.79
C PHE A 73 -16.24 -2.43 -0.09
N VAL A 74 -16.92 -3.32 0.65
CA VAL A 74 -16.28 -4.46 1.32
C VAL A 74 -15.66 -5.43 0.31
N ILE A 75 -16.35 -5.67 -0.80
CA ILE A 75 -15.84 -6.54 -1.87
C ILE A 75 -14.61 -5.94 -2.55
N ILE A 76 -14.62 -4.63 -2.81
CA ILE A 76 -13.45 -3.95 -3.37
C ILE A 76 -12.30 -3.96 -2.35
N MET A 77 -12.57 -3.81 -1.04
CA MET A 77 -11.53 -3.94 -0.02
C MET A 77 -10.88 -5.33 -0.01
N ILE A 78 -11.66 -6.41 -0.18
CA ILE A 78 -11.11 -7.76 -0.34
C ILE A 78 -10.24 -7.82 -1.60
N LYS A 79 -10.73 -7.29 -2.73
CA LYS A 79 -10.03 -7.32 -4.02
C LYS A 79 -8.72 -6.52 -4.01
N ALA A 80 -8.70 -5.36 -3.38
CA ALA A 80 -7.50 -4.53 -3.22
C ALA A 80 -6.57 -5.01 -2.08
N GLY A 81 -7.02 -5.93 -1.23
CA GLY A 81 -6.27 -6.42 -0.07
C GLY A 81 -6.09 -5.35 1.01
N VAL A 82 -7.14 -4.57 1.27
CA VAL A 82 -7.18 -3.55 2.33
C VAL A 82 -7.47 -4.21 3.67
N ALA A 83 -6.94 -3.64 4.74
CA ALA A 83 -7.26 -4.09 6.09
C ALA A 83 -8.78 -4.07 6.35
N PRO A 84 -9.33 -5.10 7.00
CA PRO A 84 -8.69 -6.27 7.62
C PRO A 84 -8.51 -7.49 6.68
N PHE A 85 -8.87 -7.40 5.40
CA PHE A 85 -8.92 -8.52 4.46
C PHE A 85 -7.62 -8.78 3.68
N TYR A 86 -6.47 -8.50 4.28
CA TYR A 86 -5.18 -8.56 3.58
C TYR A 86 -4.51 -9.93 3.58
N PHE A 87 -5.03 -10.93 4.32
CA PHE A 87 -4.36 -12.21 4.54
C PHE A 87 -4.03 -12.97 3.25
N TRP A 88 -4.86 -12.84 2.20
CA TRP A 88 -4.61 -13.51 0.93
C TRP A 88 -3.35 -12.98 0.22
N LEU A 89 -2.92 -11.75 0.51
CA LEU A 89 -1.72 -11.15 -0.09
C LEU A 89 -0.45 -11.94 0.26
N PHE A 90 -0.35 -12.52 1.45
CA PHE A 90 0.85 -13.28 1.87
C PHE A 90 1.10 -14.47 0.94
N GLY A 91 0.06 -15.24 0.61
CA GLY A 91 0.18 -16.40 -0.28
C GLY A 91 0.57 -16.05 -1.72
N VAL A 92 0.39 -14.79 -2.15
CA VAL A 92 0.81 -14.32 -3.47
C VAL A 92 2.23 -13.77 -3.42
N VAL A 93 2.53 -12.93 -2.43
CA VAL A 93 3.77 -12.14 -2.35
C VAL A 93 5.01 -13.00 -2.14
N GLU A 94 4.92 -14.13 -1.44
CA GLU A 94 6.05 -15.05 -1.26
C GLU A 94 6.66 -15.53 -2.58
N SER A 95 5.85 -15.60 -3.64
CA SER A 95 6.29 -16.03 -4.98
C SER A 95 6.75 -14.87 -5.88
N LEU A 96 6.52 -13.63 -5.49
CA LEU A 96 6.81 -12.46 -6.32
C LEU A 96 8.26 -12.00 -6.08
N SER A 97 8.96 -11.68 -7.17
CA SER A 97 10.32 -11.16 -7.10
C SER A 97 10.45 -9.74 -7.63
N LYS A 98 11.36 -8.95 -7.05
CA LYS A 98 11.88 -7.66 -7.58
C LYS A 98 10.74 -6.70 -8.01
N TRP A 99 10.74 -6.39 -9.31
CA TRP A 99 9.84 -5.45 -9.97
C TRP A 99 8.39 -5.92 -9.94
N TYR A 100 8.15 -7.23 -9.93
CA TYR A 100 6.81 -7.80 -9.88
C TYR A 100 6.13 -7.53 -8.53
N LEU A 101 6.89 -7.60 -7.43
CA LEU A 101 6.42 -7.27 -6.10
C LEU A 101 6.06 -5.78 -5.99
N MET A 102 6.95 -4.91 -6.47
CA MET A 102 6.65 -3.47 -6.53
C MET A 102 5.37 -3.21 -7.33
N TRP A 103 5.26 -3.83 -8.50
CA TRP A 103 4.13 -3.61 -9.39
C TRP A 103 2.80 -4.11 -8.81
N PHE A 104 2.84 -5.26 -8.13
CA PHE A 104 1.70 -5.80 -7.41
C PHE A 104 1.21 -4.90 -6.27
N LEU A 105 2.13 -4.38 -5.45
CA LEU A 105 1.77 -3.57 -4.29
C LEU A 105 1.33 -2.15 -4.65
N THR A 106 1.75 -1.63 -5.82
CA THR A 106 1.46 -0.25 -6.25
C THR A 106 0.43 -0.20 -7.37
N PHE A 107 0.80 -0.56 -8.60
CA PHE A 107 -0.03 -0.33 -9.79
C PHE A 107 -1.33 -1.11 -9.80
N GLN A 108 -1.32 -2.34 -9.29
CA GLN A 108 -2.54 -3.13 -9.22
C GLN A 108 -3.58 -2.51 -8.27
N LYS A 109 -3.15 -1.73 -7.26
CA LYS A 109 -4.08 -1.08 -6.32
C LYS A 109 -4.71 0.20 -6.86
N LEU A 110 -4.10 0.85 -7.86
CA LEU A 110 -4.53 2.16 -8.37
C LEU A 110 -5.97 2.17 -8.94
N PRO A 111 -6.38 1.25 -9.83
CA PRO A 111 -7.75 1.24 -10.35
C PRO A 111 -8.79 1.05 -9.23
N TYR A 112 -8.49 0.20 -8.24
CA TYR A 112 -9.39 -0.03 -7.11
C TYR A 112 -9.53 1.20 -6.21
N PHE A 113 -8.46 1.97 -6.07
CA PHE A 113 -8.46 3.18 -5.26
C PHE A 113 -9.48 4.21 -5.77
N PHE A 114 -9.47 4.52 -7.07
CA PHE A 114 -10.42 5.48 -7.66
C PHE A 114 -11.87 5.04 -7.52
N VAL A 115 -12.12 3.73 -7.65
CA VAL A 115 -13.48 3.20 -7.43
C VAL A 115 -13.88 3.28 -5.95
N MET A 116 -12.97 2.98 -5.01
CA MET A 116 -13.26 3.08 -3.57
C MET A 116 -13.56 4.51 -3.13
N VAL A 117 -12.87 5.48 -3.70
CA VAL A 117 -13.15 6.91 -3.53
C VAL A 117 -14.63 7.20 -3.82
N ASN A 118 -15.22 6.65 -4.88
CA ASN A 118 -16.63 6.94 -5.20
C ASN A 118 -17.64 6.39 -4.16
N PHE A 119 -17.25 5.46 -3.28
CA PHE A 119 -18.14 4.82 -2.30
C PHE A 119 -18.13 5.46 -0.91
N TYR A 120 -17.89 6.77 -0.81
CA TYR A 120 -17.79 7.50 0.45
C TYR A 120 -18.98 7.24 1.40
N CYS A 121 -18.69 6.70 2.60
CA CYS A 121 -19.65 6.61 3.70
C CYS A 121 -18.96 6.61 5.08
N ASN A 122 -19.52 7.32 6.06
CA ASN A 122 -18.95 7.45 7.41
C ASN A 122 -18.75 6.11 8.13
N TYR A 123 -19.56 5.09 7.85
CA TYR A 123 -19.37 3.76 8.45
C TYR A 123 -18.07 3.09 8.02
N PHE A 124 -17.60 3.37 6.80
CA PHE A 124 -16.37 2.80 6.28
C PHE A 124 -15.13 3.40 6.94
N PHE A 125 -15.22 4.64 7.42
CA PHE A 125 -14.14 5.27 8.17
C PHE A 125 -13.79 4.45 9.43
N TYR A 126 -14.78 4.14 10.27
CA TYR A 126 -14.54 3.32 11.47
C TYR A 126 -14.06 1.91 11.14
N PHE A 127 -14.55 1.33 10.04
CA PHE A 127 -14.10 0.02 9.58
C PHE A 127 -12.62 0.02 9.15
N LEU A 128 -12.18 1.06 8.44
CA LEU A 128 -10.77 1.25 8.05
C LEU A 128 -9.88 1.48 9.28
N LEU A 129 -10.33 2.29 10.25
CA LEU A 129 -9.61 2.47 11.51
C LEU A 129 -9.40 1.15 12.26
N PHE A 130 -10.44 0.32 12.35
CA PHE A 130 -10.34 -1.02 12.93
C PHE A 130 -9.35 -1.89 12.15
N GLY A 131 -9.39 -1.84 10.82
CA GLY A 131 -8.43 -2.53 9.97
C GLY A 131 -6.98 -2.12 10.25
N VAL A 132 -6.71 -0.82 10.36
CA VAL A 132 -5.38 -0.29 10.72
C VAL A 132 -4.91 -0.84 12.07
N PHE A 133 -5.79 -0.89 13.06
CA PHE A 133 -5.47 -1.48 14.36
C PHE A 133 -5.10 -2.97 14.26
N VAL A 134 -5.81 -3.74 13.43
CA VAL A 134 -5.47 -5.15 13.16
C VAL A 134 -4.10 -5.29 12.49
N CYS A 135 -3.75 -4.40 11.55
CA CYS A 135 -2.41 -4.38 10.93
C CYS A 135 -1.32 -4.15 11.98
N TYR A 136 -1.55 -3.23 12.92
CA TYR A 136 -0.60 -2.95 14.00
C TYR A 136 -0.41 -4.12 14.96
N LEU A 137 -1.49 -4.83 15.32
CA LEU A 137 -1.36 -6.05 16.12
C LEU A 137 -0.60 -7.14 15.36
N HIS A 138 -0.89 -7.31 14.07
CA HIS A 138 -0.23 -8.33 13.26
C HIS A 138 1.25 -8.04 13.04
N PHE A 139 1.64 -6.77 12.99
CA PHE A 139 3.03 -6.37 12.85
C PHE A 139 3.95 -7.01 13.90
N PHE A 140 3.49 -7.16 15.14
CA PHE A 140 4.26 -7.81 16.22
C PHE A 140 4.48 -9.32 16.03
N LEU A 141 3.67 -9.98 15.20
CA LEU A 141 3.74 -11.43 14.96
C LEU A 141 4.65 -11.79 13.79
N LEU A 142 4.91 -10.83 12.90
CA LEU A 142 5.64 -11.09 11.65
C LEU A 142 7.15 -11.18 11.90
N ARG A 143 7.77 -12.16 11.23
CA ARG A 143 9.23 -12.36 11.25
C ARG A 143 9.87 -12.12 9.88
N GLY A 144 9.12 -12.29 8.80
CA GLY A 144 9.60 -12.15 7.43
C GLY A 144 9.63 -10.68 6.97
N PHE A 145 10.70 -10.31 6.28
CA PHE A 145 10.83 -8.96 5.71
C PHE A 145 9.77 -8.64 4.66
N LEU A 146 9.50 -9.59 3.76
CA LEU A 146 8.47 -9.43 2.72
C LEU A 146 7.09 -9.28 3.36
N ASP A 147 6.81 -10.05 4.41
CA ASP A 147 5.53 -9.98 5.13
C ASP A 147 5.34 -8.63 5.83
N MET A 148 6.41 -8.12 6.45
CA MET A 148 6.40 -6.76 7.02
C MET A 148 6.08 -5.73 5.95
N LEU A 149 6.75 -5.79 4.79
CA LEU A 149 6.54 -4.87 3.68
C LEU A 149 5.09 -4.92 3.16
N VAL A 150 4.48 -6.11 3.08
CA VAL A 150 3.06 -6.26 2.75
C VAL A 150 2.19 -5.50 3.76
N VAL A 151 2.38 -5.73 5.06
CA VAL A 151 1.58 -5.05 6.09
C VAL A 151 1.76 -3.53 6.02
N PHE A 152 2.97 -3.01 5.79
CA PHE A 152 3.17 -1.56 5.60
C PHE A 152 2.40 -1.03 4.41
N SER A 153 2.44 -1.73 3.28
CA SER A 153 1.71 -1.31 2.08
C SER A 153 0.19 -1.30 2.31
N VAL A 154 -0.33 -2.21 3.14
CA VAL A 154 -1.76 -2.27 3.47
C VAL A 154 -2.13 -1.15 4.44
N GLU A 155 -1.32 -0.94 5.47
CA GLU A 155 -1.51 0.11 6.46
C GLU A 155 -1.51 1.48 5.80
N SER A 156 -0.47 1.81 5.04
CA SER A 156 -0.36 3.09 4.33
C SER A 156 -1.46 3.29 3.28
N PHE A 157 -1.91 2.22 2.60
CA PHE A 157 -3.07 2.30 1.72
C PHE A 157 -4.37 2.61 2.47
N SER A 158 -4.60 2.02 3.64
CA SER A 158 -5.76 2.37 4.47
C SER A 158 -5.71 3.82 4.98
N TRP A 159 -4.51 4.32 5.31
CA TRP A 159 -4.31 5.73 5.65
C TRP A 159 -4.62 6.67 4.49
N LEU A 160 -4.22 6.33 3.26
CA LEU A 160 -4.56 7.09 2.06
C LEU A 160 -6.06 7.09 1.77
N LEU A 161 -6.74 5.95 1.96
CA LEU A 161 -8.20 5.91 1.85
C LEU A 161 -8.86 6.79 2.91
N MET A 162 -8.32 6.83 4.13
CA MET A 162 -8.83 7.72 5.18
C MET A 162 -8.65 9.20 4.83
N LEU A 163 -7.53 9.60 4.21
CA LEU A 163 -7.29 10.96 3.71
C LEU A 163 -8.37 11.44 2.74
N CYS A 164 -8.85 10.55 1.87
CA CYS A 164 -9.91 10.86 0.91
C CYS A 164 -11.24 11.28 1.57
N PHE A 165 -11.49 10.88 2.82
CA PHE A 165 -12.72 11.30 3.51
C PHE A 165 -12.68 12.76 3.97
N PHE A 166 -11.50 13.35 4.14
CA PHE A 166 -11.36 14.66 4.80
C PHE A 166 -10.97 15.78 3.84
N SER A 167 -10.12 15.50 2.83
CA SER A 167 -9.59 16.54 1.94
C SER A 167 -9.91 16.26 0.46
N GLY A 168 -10.18 17.34 -0.30
CA GLY A 168 -10.42 17.28 -1.75
C GLY A 168 -9.15 17.14 -2.60
N ASP A 169 -7.98 17.49 -2.04
CA ASP A 169 -6.68 17.44 -2.72
C ASP A 169 -6.00 16.06 -2.65
N PHE A 170 -6.75 15.03 -2.24
CA PHE A 170 -6.27 13.68 -2.03
C PHE A 170 -5.54 13.08 -3.24
N PHE A 171 -5.92 13.46 -4.47
CA PHE A 171 -5.28 12.97 -5.68
C PHE A 171 -3.78 13.29 -5.74
N PHE A 172 -3.37 14.48 -5.28
CA PHE A 172 -1.98 14.88 -5.27
C PHE A 172 -1.17 14.06 -4.26
N TYR A 173 -1.69 13.88 -3.05
CA TYR A 173 -1.03 13.10 -2.00
C TYR A 173 -0.89 11.62 -2.37
N VAL A 174 -1.92 11.05 -3.00
CA VAL A 174 -1.90 9.68 -3.49
C VAL A 174 -0.85 9.51 -4.57
N PHE A 175 -0.82 10.41 -5.56
CA PHE A 175 0.19 10.37 -6.61
C PHE A 175 1.61 10.45 -6.05
N PHE A 176 1.86 11.39 -5.13
CA PHE A 176 3.18 11.56 -4.51
C PHE A 176 3.60 10.34 -3.70
N TYR A 177 2.69 9.78 -2.90
CA TYR A 177 2.94 8.54 -2.17
C TYR A 177 3.33 7.39 -3.10
N TYR A 178 2.52 7.13 -4.13
CA TYR A 178 2.79 6.03 -5.06
C TYR A 178 4.10 6.24 -5.82
N PHE A 179 4.40 7.49 -6.21
CA PHE A 179 5.67 7.83 -6.83
C PHE A 179 6.85 7.44 -5.94
N ILE A 180 6.79 7.76 -4.64
CA ILE A 180 7.87 7.40 -3.73
C ILE A 180 7.96 5.90 -3.52
N MET A 181 6.82 5.19 -3.40
CA MET A 181 6.80 3.72 -3.33
C MET A 181 7.46 3.08 -4.56
N ILE A 182 7.15 3.59 -5.76
CA ILE A 182 7.70 3.13 -7.04
C ILE A 182 9.23 3.29 -7.06
N VAL A 183 9.75 4.42 -6.57
CA VAL A 183 11.19 4.66 -6.60
C VAL A 183 11.91 3.86 -5.52
N SER A 184 11.33 3.70 -4.33
CA SER A 184 12.00 3.08 -3.17
C SER A 184 12.02 1.54 -3.17
N LEU A 185 10.91 0.89 -3.55
CA LEU A 185 10.78 -0.57 -3.55
C LEU A 185 11.82 -1.34 -4.39
N PRO A 186 12.24 -0.92 -5.60
CA PRO A 186 13.20 -1.68 -6.39
C PRO A 186 14.61 -1.70 -5.77
N TYR A 187 14.96 -0.69 -4.97
CA TYR A 187 16.25 -0.65 -4.25
C TYR A 187 16.27 -1.58 -3.04
N VAL A 188 15.13 -1.76 -2.39
CA VAL A 188 14.97 -2.66 -1.22
C VAL A 188 15.21 -4.13 -1.59
N TYR A 189 14.85 -4.54 -2.81
CA TYR A 189 14.92 -5.95 -3.21
C TYR A 189 16.33 -6.39 -3.68
N LYS A 190 17.31 -5.49 -3.87
CA LYS A 190 18.67 -5.93 -4.22
C LYS A 190 19.29 -6.64 -3.00
N TYR A 191 19.30 -7.97 -3.11
CA TYR A 191 19.66 -8.97 -2.12
C TYR A 191 20.93 -8.72 -1.30
N TYR A 192 20.83 -9.16 -0.04
CA TYR A 192 21.85 -9.32 1.00
C TYR A 192 22.60 -8.04 1.42
N PHE A 193 22.15 -7.46 2.54
CA PHE A 193 22.96 -6.64 3.43
C PHE A 193 23.81 -5.56 2.75
N SER A 194 23.19 -4.74 1.92
CA SER A 194 23.72 -3.41 1.64
C SER A 194 22.97 -2.41 2.51
N GLY A 195 23.67 -1.52 3.24
CA GLY A 195 23.05 -0.59 4.20
C GLY A 195 21.87 0.22 3.63
N LEU A 196 21.90 0.48 2.32
CA LEU A 196 20.82 1.11 1.55
C LEU A 196 19.47 0.37 1.66
N SER A 197 19.46 -0.96 1.76
CA SER A 197 18.20 -1.72 1.90
C SER A 197 17.57 -1.55 3.28
N LEU A 198 18.35 -1.27 4.32
CA LEU A 198 17.85 -1.04 5.67
C LEU A 198 17.29 0.38 5.82
N GLU A 199 17.94 1.39 5.24
CA GLU A 199 17.49 2.79 5.26
C GLU A 199 16.20 3.02 4.45
N LEU A 200 16.05 2.36 3.30
CA LEU A 200 14.78 2.45 2.55
C LEU A 200 13.63 1.77 3.26
N VAL A 201 13.93 0.82 4.13
CA VAL A 201 12.93 0.16 4.97
C VAL A 201 12.53 1.09 6.13
N LEU A 202 13.47 1.88 6.66
CA LEU A 202 13.18 2.97 7.61
C LEU A 202 12.21 4.02 7.03
N ILE A 203 12.26 4.29 5.72
CA ILE A 203 11.29 5.18 5.03
C ILE A 203 9.86 4.62 5.08
N PHE A 204 9.67 3.30 5.05
CA PHE A 204 8.34 2.68 5.15
C PHE A 204 7.84 2.56 6.59
N PHE A 205 8.75 2.58 7.56
CA PHE A 205 8.47 2.24 8.95
C PHE A 205 7.91 3.39 9.80
N ASN A 206 7.26 4.38 9.17
CA ASN A 206 6.59 5.49 9.86
C ASN A 206 7.50 6.26 10.83
N ILE A 207 8.80 6.29 10.57
CA ILE A 207 9.77 7.04 11.37
C ILE A 207 9.41 8.52 11.26
N PRO A 208 9.59 9.32 12.34
CA PRO A 208 9.41 10.76 12.27
C PRO A 208 10.13 11.34 11.05
N LEU A 209 9.42 12.19 10.28
CA LEU A 209 9.85 12.81 9.01
C LEU A 209 9.94 11.88 7.78
N SER A 210 9.49 10.62 7.87
CA SER A 210 9.29 9.76 6.70
C SER A 210 8.03 10.14 5.90
N VAL A 211 7.93 9.63 4.66
CA VAL A 211 6.82 9.91 3.73
C VAL A 211 5.49 9.51 4.32
N THR A 212 5.46 8.32 4.91
CA THR A 212 4.26 7.78 5.53
C THR A 212 3.88 8.61 6.75
N PHE A 213 4.87 9.05 7.55
CA PHE A 213 4.62 9.96 8.67
C PHE A 213 4.05 11.32 8.24
N LEU A 214 4.51 11.90 7.13
CA LEU A 214 3.97 13.16 6.63
C LEU A 214 2.50 13.04 6.20
N LEU A 215 2.13 11.95 5.51
CA LEU A 215 0.71 11.67 5.19
C LEU A 215 -0.16 11.63 6.46
N LYS A 216 0.40 11.08 7.54
CA LYS A 216 -0.29 10.95 8.82
C LYS A 216 -0.37 12.27 9.58
N LEU A 217 0.67 13.11 9.47
CA LEU A 217 0.66 14.47 10.01
C LEU A 217 -0.33 15.36 9.26
N LEU A 218 -0.44 15.21 7.94
CA LEU A 218 -1.46 15.93 7.16
C LEU A 218 -2.87 15.59 7.62
N LEU A 219 -3.17 14.32 7.89
CA LEU A 219 -4.42 13.92 8.53
C LEU A 219 -4.62 14.55 9.93
N MET A 220 -3.53 14.83 10.67
CA MET A 220 -3.63 15.53 11.96
C MET A 220 -4.09 16.98 11.80
N GLY A 221 -3.81 17.60 10.65
CA GLY A 221 -4.26 18.96 10.37
C GLY A 221 -5.79 19.09 10.38
N GLU A 222 -6.52 18.00 10.11
CA GLU A 222 -7.97 17.96 9.97
C GLU A 222 -8.69 17.29 11.18
N VAL A 223 -8.00 17.21 12.33
CA VAL A 223 -8.43 16.53 13.57
C VAL A 223 -9.80 16.93 14.11
N TYR A 224 -10.31 18.12 13.75
CA TYR A 224 -11.61 18.58 14.21
C TYR A 224 -12.78 17.64 13.86
N ILE A 225 -12.61 16.75 12.86
CA ILE A 225 -13.67 15.84 12.39
C ILE A 225 -13.55 14.44 13.01
N VAL A 226 -12.36 14.02 13.47
CA VAL A 226 -12.05 12.59 13.74
C VAL A 226 -12.21 12.20 15.22
N GLY A 227 -12.09 13.16 16.14
CA GLY A 227 -12.27 12.93 17.58
C GLY A 227 -11.13 12.15 18.25
N TYR A 228 -11.35 11.78 19.53
CA TYR A 228 -10.30 11.25 20.42
C TYR A 228 -9.69 9.90 20.00
N TYR A 229 -10.40 9.09 19.21
CA TYR A 229 -9.91 7.79 18.74
C TYR A 229 -8.63 7.89 17.91
N TYR A 230 -8.42 9.04 17.28
CA TYR A 230 -7.23 9.32 16.50
C TYR A 230 -5.96 9.42 17.33
N PHE A 231 -6.06 9.99 18.55
CA PHE A 231 -4.93 10.09 19.48
C PHE A 231 -4.48 8.73 20.01
N TYR A 232 -5.40 7.76 20.15
CA TYR A 232 -5.04 6.40 20.53
C TYR A 232 -4.22 5.69 19.44
N LEU A 233 -4.61 5.86 18.17
CA LEU A 233 -3.85 5.31 17.04
C LEU A 233 -2.44 5.90 16.96
N LEU A 234 -2.29 7.20 17.20
CA LEU A 234 -0.99 7.86 17.30
C LEU A 234 -0.07 7.24 18.36
N PHE A 235 -0.61 6.93 19.52
CA PHE A 235 0.18 6.31 20.59
C PHE A 235 0.72 4.94 20.16
N PHE A 236 -0.12 4.13 19.51
CA PHE A 236 0.32 2.85 18.94
C PHE A 236 1.41 3.02 17.86
N MET A 237 1.40 4.11 17.10
CA MET A 237 2.40 4.36 16.07
C MET A 237 3.79 4.63 16.66
N VAL A 238 3.85 5.37 17.78
CA VAL A 238 5.10 5.57 18.51
C VAL A 238 5.63 4.23 19.03
N LEU A 239 4.77 3.39 19.61
CA LEU A 239 5.16 2.07 20.09
C LEU A 239 5.71 1.17 18.97
N ILE A 240 5.11 1.24 17.79
CA ILE A 240 5.58 0.47 16.62
C ILE A 240 6.92 0.99 16.13
N SER A 241 7.10 2.31 16.00
CA SER A 241 8.41 2.88 15.65
C SER A 241 9.51 2.48 16.63
N MET A 242 9.18 2.31 17.92
CA MET A 242 10.10 1.79 18.94
C MET A 242 10.39 0.28 18.78
N GLY A 243 9.37 -0.53 18.46
CA GLY A 243 9.56 -1.96 18.20
C GLY A 243 10.44 -2.21 16.96
N ILE A 244 10.26 -1.40 15.93
CA ILE A 244 11.03 -1.46 14.70
C ILE A 244 12.47 -1.01 14.93
N SER A 245 12.67 0.12 15.62
CA SER A 245 14.02 0.61 15.92
C SER A 245 14.81 -0.40 16.77
N PHE A 246 14.13 -1.14 17.65
CA PHE A 246 14.73 -2.25 18.38
C PHE A 246 15.14 -3.42 17.48
N TRP A 247 14.31 -3.79 16.50
CA TRP A 247 14.68 -4.81 15.51
C TRP A 247 15.88 -4.38 14.66
N PHE A 248 15.94 -3.11 14.23
CA PHE A 248 17.11 -2.59 13.52
C PHE A 248 18.38 -2.61 14.36
N PHE A 249 18.28 -2.26 15.65
CA PHE A 249 19.39 -2.37 16.58
C PHE A 249 19.87 -3.82 16.72
N TYR A 250 18.94 -4.78 16.78
CA TYR A 250 19.28 -6.20 16.81
C TYR A 250 19.99 -6.66 15.53
N VAL A 251 19.47 -6.29 14.35
CA VAL A 251 20.05 -6.67 13.05
C VAL A 251 21.41 -6.01 12.81
N SER A 252 21.59 -4.75 13.21
CA SER A 252 22.87 -4.05 13.11
C SER A 252 23.94 -4.66 14.03
N MET A 253 23.53 -5.21 15.18
CA MET A 253 24.44 -5.90 16.10
C MET A 253 24.83 -7.31 15.61
N ILE A 254 23.97 -7.98 14.82
CA ILE A 254 24.28 -9.30 14.25
C ILE A 254 25.34 -9.20 13.15
N ASN A 255 25.24 -8.19 12.30
CA ASN A 255 26.16 -7.99 11.20
C ASN A 255 27.03 -6.76 11.48
N ASN A 256 28.17 -6.98 12.15
CA ASN A 256 29.27 -6.02 12.35
C ASN A 256 29.90 -5.56 11.01
N ILE A 257 29.09 -5.03 10.11
CA ILE A 257 29.50 -4.44 8.85
C ILE A 257 28.90 -3.05 8.90
N GLY A 258 29.73 -2.12 9.38
CA GLY A 258 29.37 -0.72 9.57
C GLY A 258 28.67 -0.15 8.35
N VAL A 259 27.71 0.73 8.62
CA VAL A 259 27.01 1.56 7.64
C VAL A 259 28.04 2.22 6.73
N LYS A 260 28.12 1.76 5.49
CA LYS A 260 28.97 2.38 4.48
C LYS A 260 28.21 3.55 3.88
N PHE A 261 28.78 4.74 4.09
CA PHE A 261 28.54 6.04 3.45
C PHE A 261 28.03 5.97 2.00
N ASN A 262 26.75 5.68 1.80
CA ASN A 262 26.07 5.92 0.52
C ASN A 262 24.73 6.62 0.77
N ASP A 263 24.74 7.49 1.78
CA ASP A 263 23.60 8.18 2.41
C ASP A 263 23.07 9.34 1.56
N TYR A 264 23.63 9.57 0.36
CA TYR A 264 23.28 10.73 -0.47
C TYR A 264 21.87 10.63 -1.06
N PHE A 265 21.34 9.44 -1.32
CA PHE A 265 19.95 9.28 -1.78
C PHE A 265 18.94 9.64 -0.68
N PHE A 266 19.26 9.39 0.59
CA PHE A 266 18.39 9.73 1.73
C PHE A 266 18.18 11.25 1.83
N PHE A 267 19.25 12.03 1.62
CA PHE A 267 19.19 13.51 1.59
C PHE A 267 18.44 14.08 0.38
N VAL A 268 18.50 13.41 -0.77
CA VAL A 268 17.73 13.81 -1.96
C VAL A 268 16.23 13.58 -1.75
N PHE A 269 15.82 12.47 -1.13
CA PHE A 269 14.41 12.29 -0.77
C PHE A 269 13.97 13.25 0.34
N PHE A 270 14.83 13.53 1.32
CA PHE A 270 14.56 14.51 2.38
C PHE A 270 14.28 15.92 1.84
N SER A 271 14.99 16.33 0.77
CA SER A 271 14.83 17.67 0.16
C SER A 271 13.59 17.77 -0.73
N PHE A 272 13.19 16.71 -1.45
CA PHE A 272 11.91 16.70 -2.17
C PHE A 272 10.68 16.68 -1.24
N MET A 273 10.86 16.24 0.01
CA MET A 273 9.80 16.14 1.02
C MET A 273 9.48 17.48 1.71
N LEU A 274 10.38 18.46 1.64
CA LEU A 274 10.10 19.84 2.06
C LEU A 274 9.33 20.62 0.99
N LEU A 275 9.46 20.24 -0.29
CA LEU A 275 8.74 20.86 -1.40
C LEU A 275 7.25 20.47 -1.46
N SER A 276 6.83 19.37 -0.82
CA SER A 276 5.41 19.04 -0.69
C SER A 276 4.66 19.87 0.37
N TYR A 277 5.37 20.79 1.04
CA TYR A 277 4.81 21.69 2.05
C TYR A 277 4.61 23.13 1.55
N PHE A 278 4.90 23.39 0.27
CA PHE A 278 4.64 24.67 -0.40
C PHE A 278 3.66 24.50 -1.57
#